data_AF-A0A0B7FKD8-F1
#
_entry.id   AF-A0A0B7FKD8-F1
#
_cell.length_a   1.000
_cell.length_b   1.000
_cell.length_c   1.000
_cell.angle_alpha   90.00
_cell.angle_beta   90.00
_cell.angle_gamma   90.00
#
_symmetry.space_group_name_H-M   'P 1'
#
loop_
_entity.id
_entity.type
_entity.pdbx_description
1 polymer ?
#
loop_
_entity_poly.entity_id
_entity_poly.type
_entity_poly.pdbx_seq_one_letter_code
_entity_poly.pdbx_strand_id
1 'polypeptide(L)'
;MGRSPYHTELSFTEGSEISIGLELAHAWKKEIQPQAARRNSRQVNPAEYQGSYTKPMRDKLATRVAPQDLWFPPDDLLASLVDLYFTRFNVILPLLHRPTFEAQVAQKLHWRDPSFAAVVLLVCANGSRFSDDTRVMPYYAEDIPPDMREFDAGILFYRE
;
A
#
# COMPACT_ATOMS: atom_id res chain seq x y z
N MET A 1 59.95 -6.51 9.30
CA MET A 1 59.29 -5.44 10.09
C MET A 1 59.46 -4.12 9.33
N GLY A 2 58.58 -3.85 8.36
CA GLY A 2 58.63 -2.64 7.53
C GLY A 2 57.81 -1.53 8.16
N ARG A 3 58.46 -0.43 8.56
CA ARG A 3 57.78 0.80 9.00
C ARG A 3 57.26 1.55 7.77
N SER A 4 55.98 1.89 7.81
CA SER A 4 55.24 2.64 6.79
C SER A 4 55.73 4.10 6.67
N PRO A 5 55.85 4.68 5.47
CA PRO A 5 56.48 5.98 5.23
C PRO A 5 55.57 7.21 5.42
N TYR A 6 54.43 7.07 6.10
CA TYR A 6 53.46 8.16 6.28
C TYR A 6 53.46 8.67 7.72
N HIS A 7 54.54 9.34 8.12
CA HIS A 7 54.51 10.24 9.27
C HIS A 7 54.80 11.65 8.75
N THR A 8 53.75 12.39 8.44
CA THR A 8 53.82 13.85 8.31
C THR A 8 53.10 14.40 9.53
N GLU A 9 53.87 14.90 10.48
CA GLU A 9 53.36 15.67 11.61
C GLU A 9 52.67 16.92 11.06
N LEU A 10 51.35 17.02 11.25
CA LEU A 10 50.63 18.25 11.04
C LEU A 10 50.79 19.10 12.30
N SER A 11 51.77 20.00 12.25
CA SER A 11 51.91 21.09 13.21
C SER A 11 50.66 21.95 13.17
N PHE A 12 49.92 21.95 14.28
CA PHE A 12 48.70 22.71 14.48
C PHE A 12 49.06 24.17 14.79
N THR A 13 48.82 25.08 13.85
CA THR A 13 48.83 26.51 14.12
C THR A 13 47.38 26.98 14.27
N GLU A 14 47.04 27.45 15.48
CA GLU A 14 45.76 28.08 15.83
C GLU A 14 45.48 29.24 14.86
N GLY A 15 44.60 28.99 13.89
CA GLY A 15 44.23 29.95 12.85
C GLY A 15 43.83 29.31 11.52
N SER A 16 44.21 28.06 11.26
CA SER A 16 43.93 27.34 10.01
C SER A 16 42.56 26.63 9.98
N GLU A 17 42.05 26.19 11.13
CA GLU A 17 40.87 25.30 11.18
C GLU A 17 39.56 25.95 10.75
N ILE A 18 39.40 27.25 11.00
CA ILE A 18 38.16 27.98 10.66
C ILE A 18 38.01 28.10 9.13
N SER A 19 39.12 28.13 8.38
CA SER A 19 39.09 28.28 6.92
C SER A 19 38.77 26.97 6.19
N ILE A 20 39.26 25.82 6.69
CA ILE A 20 39.00 24.51 6.07
C ILE A 20 37.51 24.11 6.24
N GLY A 21 36.93 24.38 7.41
CA GLY A 21 35.50 24.12 7.65
C GLY A 21 34.56 24.96 6.78
N LEU A 22 34.93 26.22 6.51
CA LEU A 22 34.14 27.14 5.68
C LEU A 22 34.26 26.78 4.19
N GLU A 23 35.46 26.45 3.71
CA GLU A 23 35.71 25.97 2.35
C GLU A 23 34.95 24.66 2.05
N LEU A 24 34.99 23.69 2.97
CA LEU A 24 34.26 22.43 2.82
C LEU A 24 32.73 22.62 2.89
N ALA A 25 32.24 23.53 3.73
CA ALA A 25 30.81 23.87 3.77
C ALA A 25 30.34 24.57 2.49
N HIS A 26 31.18 25.43 1.90
CA HIS A 26 30.89 26.09 0.62
C HIS A 26 30.99 25.13 -0.57
N ALA A 27 31.91 24.16 -0.55
CA ALA A 27 32.01 23.09 -1.54
C ALA A 27 30.78 22.16 -1.46
N TRP A 28 30.36 21.75 -0.26
CA TRP A 28 29.17 20.92 -0.05
C TRP A 28 27.88 21.62 -0.53
N LYS A 29 27.77 22.94 -0.29
CA LYS A 29 26.64 23.76 -0.75
C LYS A 29 26.60 23.96 -2.28
N LYS A 30 27.77 23.94 -2.95
CA LYS A 30 27.87 24.01 -4.42
C LYS A 30 27.56 22.67 -5.10
N GLU A 31 27.91 21.55 -4.48
CA GLU A 31 27.76 20.20 -5.06
C GLU A 31 26.31 19.66 -4.94
N ILE A 32 25.58 20.02 -3.88
CA ILE A 32 24.25 19.45 -3.60
C ILE A 32 23.12 20.07 -4.45
N GLN A 33 23.30 21.28 -4.99
CA GLN A 33 22.15 22.04 -5.52
C GLN A 33 21.73 21.78 -6.99
N PRO A 34 22.53 21.21 -7.92
CA PRO A 34 22.01 20.83 -9.24
C PRO A 34 21.65 19.34 -9.39
N GLN A 35 22.15 18.43 -8.55
CA GLN A 35 21.88 16.99 -8.68
C GLN A 35 20.66 16.52 -7.87
N ALA A 36 20.38 17.12 -6.71
CA ALA A 36 19.19 16.79 -5.92
C ALA A 36 17.88 17.31 -6.55
N ALA A 37 17.95 18.35 -7.38
CA ALA A 37 16.78 18.96 -8.02
C ALA A 37 16.36 18.28 -9.35
N ARG A 38 17.14 17.34 -9.88
CA ARG A 38 16.82 16.67 -11.17
C ARG A 38 16.13 15.32 -11.01
N ARG A 39 16.06 14.73 -9.82
CA ARG A 39 15.67 13.32 -9.69
C ARG A 39 14.30 13.06 -9.07
N ASN A 40 13.61 14.00 -8.43
CA ASN A 40 12.19 13.83 -8.08
C ASN A 40 11.52 15.12 -7.57
N SER A 41 11.46 16.13 -8.41
CA SER A 41 10.56 17.27 -8.22
C SER A 41 9.67 17.38 -9.45
N ARG A 42 8.66 16.49 -9.51
CA ARG A 42 7.36 16.96 -10.00
C ARG A 42 7.01 18.11 -9.07
N GLN A 43 7.34 19.34 -9.48
CA GLN A 43 6.77 20.53 -8.89
C GLN A 43 5.26 20.40 -9.12
N VAL A 44 4.56 19.90 -8.11
CA VAL A 44 3.10 19.92 -8.08
C VAL A 44 2.73 21.39 -8.15
N ASN A 45 2.08 21.78 -9.23
CA ASN A 45 1.71 23.16 -9.44
C ASN A 45 0.60 23.50 -8.43
N PRO A 46 0.70 24.55 -7.60
CA PRO A 46 -0.35 24.88 -6.63
C PRO A 46 -1.73 25.10 -7.27
N ALA A 47 -1.76 25.51 -8.55
CA ALA A 47 -2.98 25.62 -9.34
C ALA A 47 -3.62 24.24 -9.68
N GLU A 48 -2.81 23.17 -9.69
CA GLU A 48 -3.28 21.79 -9.86
C GLU A 48 -4.12 21.33 -8.65
N TYR A 49 -3.82 21.84 -7.46
CA TYR A 49 -4.62 21.64 -6.26
C TYR A 49 -6.01 22.26 -6.39
N GLN A 50 -6.07 23.45 -6.99
CA GLN A 50 -7.31 24.23 -7.14
C GLN A 50 -8.29 23.60 -8.15
N GLY A 51 -7.79 22.88 -9.16
CA GLY A 51 -8.62 22.14 -10.13
C GLY A 51 -9.08 20.76 -9.66
N SER A 52 -8.59 20.27 -8.51
CA SER A 52 -8.81 18.90 -8.08
C SER A 52 -10.15 18.68 -7.36
N TYR A 53 -10.76 19.72 -6.78
CA TYR A 53 -11.98 19.59 -5.98
C TYR A 53 -13.28 19.84 -6.76
N THR A 54 -13.19 20.35 -7.99
CA THR A 54 -14.35 20.68 -8.83
C THR A 54 -14.69 19.57 -9.83
N LYS A 55 -13.85 18.53 -9.96
CA LYS A 55 -14.26 17.30 -10.63
C LYS A 55 -15.26 16.56 -9.73
N PRO A 56 -16.44 16.17 -10.25
CA PRO A 56 -17.43 15.51 -9.44
C PRO A 56 -16.85 14.18 -8.91
N MET A 57 -17.11 13.88 -7.62
CA MET A 57 -16.56 12.72 -6.91
C MET A 57 -16.65 11.40 -7.70
N ARG A 58 -17.71 11.23 -8.50
CA ARG A 58 -17.96 10.10 -9.40
C ARG A 58 -16.79 9.78 -10.34
N ASP A 59 -16.09 10.80 -10.85
CA ASP A 59 -15.01 10.61 -11.82
C ASP A 59 -13.69 10.16 -11.16
N LYS A 60 -13.56 10.37 -9.84
CA LYS A 60 -12.39 9.93 -9.06
C LYS A 60 -12.54 8.51 -8.50
N LEU A 61 -13.78 8.05 -8.34
CA LEU A 61 -14.13 6.75 -7.76
C LEU A 61 -14.47 5.68 -8.79
N ALA A 62 -14.46 6.01 -10.08
CA ALA A 62 -14.60 5.00 -11.12
C ALA A 62 -13.47 3.98 -10.94
N THR A 63 -13.82 2.81 -10.41
CA THR A 63 -12.95 1.65 -10.33
C THR A 63 -12.37 1.46 -11.73
N ARG A 64 -11.06 1.65 -11.88
CA ARG A 64 -10.37 1.56 -13.18
C ARG A 64 -10.32 0.13 -13.72
N VAL A 65 -10.69 -0.83 -12.87
CA VAL A 65 -10.71 -2.26 -13.15
C VAL A 65 -12.14 -2.66 -13.51
N ALA A 66 -12.32 -3.27 -14.67
CA ALA A 66 -13.62 -3.80 -15.06
C ALA A 66 -13.94 -5.03 -14.19
N PRO A 67 -15.21 -5.30 -13.84
CA PRO A 67 -15.59 -6.45 -13.02
C PRO A 67 -15.09 -7.80 -13.56
N GLN A 68 -14.96 -7.90 -14.89
CA GLN A 68 -14.46 -9.09 -15.59
C GLN A 68 -12.96 -9.36 -15.38
N ASP A 69 -12.19 -8.36 -14.96
CA ASP A 69 -10.77 -8.48 -14.67
C ASP A 69 -10.53 -8.84 -13.19
N LEU A 70 -11.58 -8.85 -12.37
CA LEU A 70 -11.54 -9.20 -10.96
C LEU A 70 -11.76 -10.70 -10.79
N TRP A 71 -10.92 -11.31 -9.95
CA TRP A 71 -11.10 -12.70 -9.55
C TRP A 71 -12.06 -12.80 -8.37
N PHE A 72 -13.20 -13.46 -8.58
CA PHE A 72 -14.15 -13.81 -7.53
C PHE A 72 -13.98 -15.27 -7.10
N PRO A 73 -14.14 -15.59 -5.81
CA PRO A 73 -14.07 -16.96 -5.34
C PRO A 73 -15.29 -17.76 -5.82
N PRO A 74 -15.21 -19.11 -5.87
CA PRO A 74 -16.36 -19.98 -6.12
C PRO A 74 -17.53 -19.70 -5.15
N ASP A 75 -18.77 -19.94 -5.56
CA ASP A 75 -19.98 -19.55 -4.81
C ASP A 75 -20.03 -20.13 -3.37
N ASP A 76 -19.53 -21.35 -3.16
CA ASP A 76 -19.43 -21.98 -1.84
C ASP A 76 -18.46 -21.23 -0.91
N LEU A 77 -17.31 -20.83 -1.45
CA LEU A 77 -16.31 -20.05 -0.74
C LEU A 77 -16.79 -18.61 -0.52
N LEU A 78 -17.42 -18.00 -1.53
CA LEU A 78 -18.01 -16.68 -1.39
C LEU A 78 -19.01 -16.64 -0.23
N ALA A 79 -19.92 -17.62 -0.17
CA ALA A 79 -20.92 -17.69 0.90
C ALA A 79 -20.28 -17.82 2.30
N SER A 80 -19.24 -18.66 2.44
CA SER A 80 -18.56 -18.83 3.73
C SER A 80 -17.81 -17.56 4.17
N LEU A 81 -17.12 -16.88 3.24
CA LEU A 81 -16.42 -15.63 3.52
C LEU A 81 -17.38 -14.49 3.88
N VAL A 82 -18.54 -14.41 3.22
CA VAL A 82 -19.59 -13.44 3.54
C VAL A 82 -20.13 -13.66 4.96
N ASP A 83 -20.39 -14.91 5.33
CA ASP A 83 -20.84 -15.22 6.69
C ASP A 83 -19.77 -14.87 7.74
N LEU A 84 -18.51 -15.22 7.48
CA LEU A 84 -17.38 -14.85 8.35
C LEU A 84 -17.24 -13.33 8.51
N TYR A 85 -17.38 -12.57 7.42
CA TYR A 85 -17.37 -11.12 7.48
C TYR A 85 -18.48 -10.59 8.41
N PHE A 86 -19.72 -11.04 8.22
CA PHE A 86 -20.84 -10.52 9.01
C PHE A 86 -20.81 -10.95 10.47
N THR A 87 -20.27 -12.13 10.76
CA THR A 87 -20.22 -12.68 12.13
C THR A 87 -18.99 -12.23 12.91
N ARG A 88 -17.86 -11.94 12.24
CA ARG A 88 -16.58 -11.63 12.91
C ARG A 88 -16.10 -10.19 12.71
N PHE A 89 -16.34 -9.60 11.55
CA PHE A 89 -15.82 -8.27 11.21
C PHE A 89 -16.87 -7.17 11.35
N ASN A 90 -18.06 -7.36 10.75
CA ASN A 90 -19.12 -6.36 10.73
C ASN A 90 -19.72 -6.08 12.13
N VAL A 91 -19.51 -6.98 13.09
CA VAL A 91 -19.87 -6.76 14.50
C VAL A 91 -18.99 -5.70 15.17
N ILE A 92 -17.75 -5.52 14.68
CA ILE A 92 -16.80 -4.51 15.17
C ILE A 92 -16.99 -3.20 14.40
N LEU A 93 -17.14 -3.29 13.07
CA LEU A 93 -17.34 -2.15 12.18
C LEU A 93 -18.56 -2.39 11.27
N PRO A 94 -19.77 -1.96 11.68
CA PRO A 94 -21.01 -2.26 10.97
C PRO A 94 -21.16 -1.38 9.71
N LEU A 95 -20.37 -1.69 8.69
CA LEU A 95 -20.35 -0.95 7.43
C LEU A 95 -21.49 -1.37 6.50
N LEU A 96 -21.86 -2.65 6.52
CA LEU A 96 -22.79 -3.23 5.56
C LEU A 96 -24.05 -3.78 6.25
N HIS A 97 -25.19 -3.63 5.58
CA HIS A 97 -26.45 -4.25 5.97
C HIS A 97 -26.56 -5.64 5.33
N ARG A 98 -26.51 -6.70 6.14
CA ARG A 98 -26.45 -8.09 5.69
C ARG A 98 -27.53 -8.49 4.68
N PRO A 99 -28.84 -8.27 4.94
CA PRO A 99 -29.90 -8.66 4.00
C PRO A 99 -29.77 -7.99 2.63
N THR A 100 -29.40 -6.71 2.60
CA THR A 100 -29.24 -5.96 1.34
C THR A 100 -28.04 -6.47 0.55
N PHE A 101 -26.92 -6.70 1.24
CA PHE A 101 -25.70 -7.20 0.62
C PHE A 101 -25.91 -8.59 0.02
N GLU A 102 -26.47 -9.53 0.80
CA GLU A 102 -26.75 -10.89 0.33
C GLU A 102 -27.71 -10.90 -0.86
N ALA A 103 -28.76 -10.06 -0.84
CA ALA A 103 -29.68 -9.92 -1.96
C ALA A 103 -28.98 -9.41 -3.25
N GLN A 104 -28.06 -8.45 -3.11
CA GLN A 104 -27.29 -7.91 -4.24
C GLN A 104 -26.26 -8.93 -4.79
N VAL A 105 -25.65 -9.73 -3.91
CA VAL A 105 -24.78 -10.85 -4.31
C VAL A 105 -25.58 -11.91 -5.06
N ALA A 106 -26.75 -12.31 -4.56
CA ALA A 106 -27.63 -13.28 -5.22
C ALA A 106 -28.09 -12.81 -6.61
N GLN A 107 -28.28 -11.50 -6.80
CA GLN A 107 -28.58 -10.89 -8.10
C GLN A 107 -27.36 -10.80 -9.02
N LYS A 108 -26.18 -11.30 -8.60
CA LYS A 108 -24.92 -11.20 -9.37
C LYS A 108 -24.58 -9.76 -9.74
N LEU A 109 -24.88 -8.81 -8.85
CA LEU A 109 -24.62 -7.38 -9.11
C LEU A 109 -23.11 -7.11 -9.27
N HIS A 110 -22.25 -7.88 -8.58
CA HIS A 110 -20.80 -7.74 -8.62
C HIS A 110 -20.17 -8.06 -9.97
N TRP A 111 -20.91 -8.70 -10.89
CA TRP A 111 -20.46 -8.91 -12.28
C TRP A 111 -20.76 -7.73 -13.19
N ARG A 112 -21.61 -6.79 -12.76
CA ARG A 112 -22.16 -5.70 -13.60
C ARG A 112 -21.83 -4.31 -13.06
N ASP A 113 -21.62 -4.19 -11.76
CA ASP A 113 -21.30 -2.94 -11.07
C ASP A 113 -19.88 -3.01 -10.49
N PRO A 114 -18.91 -2.25 -11.04
CA PRO A 114 -17.53 -2.21 -10.57
C PRO A 114 -17.37 -1.69 -9.13
N SER A 115 -18.26 -0.82 -8.68
CA SER A 115 -18.23 -0.31 -7.31
C SER A 115 -18.68 -1.39 -6.34
N PHE A 116 -19.77 -2.09 -6.67
CA PHE A 116 -20.22 -3.21 -5.83
C PHE A 116 -19.25 -4.41 -5.89
N ALA A 117 -18.63 -4.67 -7.04
CA ALA A 117 -17.56 -5.66 -7.19
C ALA A 117 -16.44 -5.44 -6.16
N ALA A 118 -15.95 -4.20 -6.04
CA ALA A 118 -14.93 -3.84 -5.06
C ALA A 118 -15.41 -4.08 -3.61
N VAL A 119 -16.69 -3.81 -3.31
CA VAL A 119 -17.27 -4.10 -1.98
C VAL A 119 -17.28 -5.61 -1.71
N VAL A 120 -17.65 -6.43 -2.69
CA VAL A 120 -17.62 -7.90 -2.53
C VAL A 120 -16.20 -8.40 -2.28
N LEU A 121 -15.20 -7.89 -2.99
CA LEU A 121 -13.80 -8.25 -2.75
C LEU A 121 -13.30 -7.81 -1.37
N LEU A 122 -13.70 -6.62 -0.90
CA LEU A 122 -13.43 -6.17 0.46
C LEU A 122 -14.01 -7.14 1.49
N VAL A 123 -15.25 -7.61 1.27
CA VAL A 123 -15.89 -8.59 2.14
C VAL A 123 -15.14 -9.91 2.11
N CYS A 124 -14.74 -10.40 0.93
CA CYS A 124 -13.96 -11.63 0.79
C CYS A 124 -12.61 -11.53 1.52
N ALA A 125 -11.89 -10.41 1.34
CA ALA A 125 -10.61 -10.17 1.99
C ALA A 125 -10.72 -10.19 3.51
N ASN A 126 -11.70 -9.46 4.07
CA ASN A 126 -11.90 -9.41 5.52
C ASN A 126 -12.47 -10.71 6.09
N GLY A 127 -13.32 -11.42 5.35
CA GLY A 127 -13.81 -12.74 5.74
C GLY A 127 -12.71 -13.81 5.75
N SER A 128 -11.75 -13.71 4.84
CA SER A 128 -10.65 -14.68 4.70
C SER A 128 -9.77 -14.76 5.94
N ARG A 129 -9.61 -13.63 6.65
CA ARG A 129 -8.88 -13.53 7.93
C ARG A 129 -9.38 -14.51 9.00
N PHE A 130 -10.64 -14.94 8.90
CA PHE A 130 -11.28 -15.86 9.85
C PHE A 130 -11.57 -17.23 9.23
N SER A 131 -11.09 -17.50 8.03
CA SER A 131 -11.32 -18.74 7.29
C SER A 131 -10.13 -19.68 7.44
N ASP A 132 -10.40 -20.97 7.61
CA ASP A 132 -9.39 -22.03 7.53
C ASP A 132 -9.27 -22.63 6.11
N ASP A 133 -10.01 -22.07 5.14
CA ASP A 133 -9.99 -22.53 3.75
C ASP A 133 -8.67 -22.16 3.07
N THR A 134 -7.92 -23.16 2.60
CA THR A 134 -6.61 -22.95 1.98
C THR A 134 -6.70 -22.19 0.65
N ARG A 135 -7.87 -22.13 0.00
CA ARG A 135 -8.08 -21.37 -1.25
C ARG A 135 -7.90 -19.86 -1.10
N VAL A 136 -8.01 -19.33 0.12
CA VAL A 136 -7.80 -17.89 0.42
C VAL A 136 -6.46 -17.59 1.07
N MET A 137 -5.65 -18.63 1.26
CA MET A 137 -4.33 -18.55 1.87
C MET A 137 -3.25 -18.41 0.78
N PRO A 138 -2.18 -17.64 1.02
CA PRO A 138 -1.05 -17.62 0.11
C PRO A 138 -0.33 -18.97 0.10
N TYR A 139 0.40 -19.26 -0.98
CA TYR A 139 1.14 -20.52 -1.17
C TYR A 139 2.14 -20.83 -0.03
N TYR A 140 2.66 -19.81 0.66
CA TYR A 140 3.60 -19.96 1.76
C TYR A 140 2.92 -20.12 3.13
N ALA A 141 1.59 -20.16 3.20
CA ALA A 141 0.86 -20.29 4.46
C ALA A 141 1.05 -21.68 5.13
N GLU A 142 1.52 -22.69 4.39
CA GLU A 142 1.86 -24.00 4.95
C GLU A 142 3.06 -23.90 5.91
N ASP A 143 3.98 -22.96 5.66
CA ASP A 143 5.17 -22.71 6.48
C ASP A 143 4.91 -21.71 7.62
N ILE A 144 3.72 -21.09 7.67
CA ILE A 144 3.37 -20.08 8.65
C ILE A 144 2.58 -20.72 9.82
N PRO A 145 2.99 -20.47 11.07
CA PRO A 145 2.23 -20.89 12.26
C PRO A 145 0.75 -20.47 12.17
N PRO A 146 -0.19 -21.33 12.59
CA PRO A 146 -1.63 -21.06 12.46
C PRO A 146 -2.10 -19.70 12.98
N ASP A 147 -1.48 -19.21 14.04
CA ASP A 147 -1.75 -17.92 14.69
C ASP A 147 -1.30 -16.70 13.88
N MET A 148 -0.40 -16.87 12.91
CA MET A 148 0.07 -15.80 12.02
C MET A 148 -0.64 -15.78 10.66
N ARG A 149 -1.40 -16.82 10.32
CA ARG A 149 -2.10 -16.93 9.02
C ARG A 149 -3.19 -15.87 8.82
N GLU A 150 -3.77 -15.35 9.90
CA GLU A 150 -4.80 -14.29 9.85
C GLU A 150 -4.32 -13.02 9.12
N PHE A 151 -3.02 -12.70 9.20
CA PHE A 151 -2.48 -11.46 8.63
C PHE A 151 -2.33 -11.50 7.10
N ASP A 152 -2.11 -12.69 6.54
CA ASP A 152 -1.88 -12.87 5.10
C ASP A 152 -3.11 -13.44 4.36
N ALA A 153 -4.11 -13.94 5.08
CA ALA A 153 -5.33 -14.44 4.47
C ALA A 153 -6.09 -13.34 3.73
N GLY A 154 -6.57 -13.66 2.53
CA GLY A 154 -7.27 -12.69 1.69
C GLY A 154 -6.37 -11.76 0.89
N ILE A 155 -5.03 -11.91 0.97
CA ILE A 155 -4.08 -11.13 0.14
C ILE A 155 -4.35 -11.27 -1.37
N LEU A 156 -4.93 -12.39 -1.79
CA LEU A 156 -5.32 -12.68 -3.16
C LEU A 156 -6.34 -11.67 -3.72
N PHE A 157 -7.16 -11.06 -2.86
CA PHE A 157 -8.19 -10.10 -3.25
C PHE A 157 -7.67 -8.65 -3.37
N TYR A 158 -6.43 -8.38 -2.96
CA TYR A 158 -5.81 -7.05 -3.02
C TYR A 158 -4.88 -6.85 -4.22
N ARG A 159 -4.83 -7.80 -5.16
CA ARG A 159 -3.92 -7.72 -6.32
C ARG A 159 -4.48 -6.74 -7.36
N GLU A 160 -3.72 -5.67 -7.63
CA GLU A 160 -3.92 -4.72 -8.74
C GLU A 160 -3.47 -5.28 -10.09
#